data_AF-A0A7C3TMJ9-F1
#
_entry.id   AF-A0A7C3TMJ9-F1
#
_cell.length_a   1.000
_cell.length_b   1.000
_cell.length_c   1.000
_cell.angle_alpha   90.00
_cell.angle_beta   90.00
_cell.angle_gamma   90.00
#
_symmetry.space_group_name_H-M   'P 1'
#
loop_
_entity.id
_entity.type
_entity.pdbx_description
1 polymer ?
#
loop_
_entity_poly.entity_id
_entity_poly.type
_entity_poly.pdbx_seq_one_letter_code
_entity_poly.pdbx_strand_id
1 'polypeptide(L)'
;MVIVLCEFKVISKEGEKEKKVGEDIVYAKFSEDHVLLKDILGGATKIHGAIIEEVDVNSEILKLTSSPIIIKINKFLDACQKCDSGKVYDKKIETLWEDVKASGDEAIRALWKKYGR
;
A
#
# COMPACT_ATOMS: atom_id res chain seq x y z
N MET A 1 -14.18 -1.04 33.31
CA MET A 1 -13.82 -1.49 31.96
C MET A 1 -12.48 -0.86 31.62
N VAL A 2 -11.40 -1.64 31.63
CA VAL A 2 -10.08 -1.16 31.20
C VAL A 2 -10.04 -1.41 29.69
N ILE A 3 -9.95 -0.35 28.89
CA ILE A 3 -9.61 -0.48 27.48
C ILE A 3 -8.10 -0.60 27.46
N VAL A 4 -7.59 -1.80 27.18
CA VAL A 4 -6.17 -1.97 26.88
C VAL A 4 -6.00 -1.46 25.46
N LEU A 5 -5.41 -0.28 25.31
CA LEU A 5 -5.11 0.29 24.00
C LEU A 5 -3.93 -0.49 23.44
N CYS A 6 -4.11 -1.11 22.29
CA CYS A 6 -3.03 -1.74 21.54
C CYS A 6 -2.57 -0.74 20.48
N GLU A 7 -1.32 -0.30 20.62
CA GLU A 7 -0.68 0.64 19.72
C GLU A 7 0.47 -0.02 18.98
N PHE A 8 0.80 0.51 17.81
CA PHE A 8 1.78 -0.09 16.91
C PHE A 8 2.84 0.90 16.48
N LYS A 9 4.09 0.43 16.47
CA LYS A 9 5.15 1.02 15.67
C LYS A 9 4.97 0.60 14.23
N VAL A 10 5.00 1.57 13.32
CA VAL A 10 4.79 1.29 11.89
C VAL A 10 6.11 1.33 11.14
N ILE A 11 6.44 0.21 10.49
CA ILE A 11 7.62 0.07 9.63
C ILE A 11 7.13 -0.03 8.18
N SER A 12 7.70 0.79 7.30
CA SER A 12 7.51 0.66 5.85
C SER A 12 8.77 0.10 5.21
N LYS A 13 8.59 -0.91 4.36
CA LYS A 13 9.62 -1.59 3.60
C LYS A 13 9.51 -1.22 2.13
N GLU A 14 10.61 -0.75 1.54
CA GLU A 14 10.76 -0.52 0.11
C GLU A 14 12.02 -1.25 -0.37
N GLY A 15 11.84 -2.44 -0.97
CA GLY A 15 12.95 -3.34 -1.27
C GLY A 15 13.64 -3.84 0.01
N GLU A 16 14.95 -3.59 0.12
CA GLU A 16 15.76 -3.95 1.31
C GLU A 16 15.78 -2.85 2.37
N LYS A 17 15.19 -1.68 2.10
CA LYS A 17 15.20 -0.56 3.05
C LYS A 17 13.94 -0.61 3.92
N GLU A 18 14.15 -0.55 5.22
CA GLU A 18 13.08 -0.37 6.20
C GLU A 18 13.18 1.04 6.82
N LYS A 19 12.01 1.65 7.04
CA LYS A 19 11.89 2.96 7.65
C LYS A 19 10.74 2.96 8.65
N LYS A 20 10.98 3.47 9.86
CA LYS A 20 9.90 3.81 10.80
C LYS A 20 9.10 4.99 10.25
N VAL A 21 7.80 4.81 10.05
CA VAL A 21 6.90 5.81 9.46
C VAL A 21 5.78 6.23 10.41
N GLY A 22 5.67 5.59 11.58
CA GLY A 22 4.70 5.94 12.60
C GLY A 22 5.07 5.32 13.95
N GLU A 23 4.50 5.91 15.00
CA GLU A 23 4.58 5.48 16.39
C GLU A 23 3.21 5.73 17.03
N ASP A 24 2.88 4.98 18.07
CA ASP A 24 1.61 5.07 18.80
C ASP A 24 0.38 4.98 17.89
N ILE A 25 0.47 4.18 16.82
CA ILE A 25 -0.60 4.04 15.83
C ILE A 25 -1.63 3.05 16.34
N VAL A 26 -2.89 3.47 16.40
CA VAL A 26 -4.03 2.64 16.83
C VAL A 26 -5.02 2.34 15.71
N TYR A 27 -4.80 2.94 14.54
CA TYR A 27 -5.66 2.75 13.38
C TYR A 27 -4.84 2.73 12.11
N ALA A 28 -5.08 1.72 11.29
CA ALA A 28 -4.56 1.65 9.93
C ALA A 28 -5.70 1.28 8.97
N LYS A 29 -5.80 1.99 7.85
CA LYS A 29 -6.73 1.68 6.78
C LYS A 29 -6.06 1.86 5.44
N PHE A 30 -6.09 0.81 4.62
CA PHE A 30 -5.78 0.93 3.21
C PHE A 30 -6.94 1.64 2.47
N SER A 31 -6.62 2.69 1.70
CA SER A 31 -7.58 3.53 0.95
C SER A 31 -6.98 3.89 -0.41
N GLU A 32 -7.69 3.61 -1.51
CA GLU A 32 -7.31 3.92 -2.92
C GLU A 32 -5.80 3.80 -3.22
N ASP A 33 -4.99 4.82 -2.92
CA ASP A 33 -3.56 4.88 -3.21
C ASP A 33 -2.63 4.94 -1.98
N HIS A 34 -3.15 4.85 -0.76
CA HIS A 34 -2.38 5.02 0.47
C HIS A 34 -2.88 4.17 1.65
N VAL A 35 -2.01 3.98 2.65
CA VAL A 35 -2.42 3.58 4.00
C VAL A 35 -2.57 4.82 4.86
N LEU A 36 -3.77 5.03 5.38
CA LEU A 36 -4.07 6.04 6.40
C LEU A 36 -3.75 5.46 7.78
N LEU A 37 -2.85 6.11 8.49
CA LEU A 37 -2.48 5.80 9.87
C LEU A 37 -3.05 6.88 10.79
N LYS A 38 -3.58 6.49 11.96
CA LYS A 38 -3.92 7.44 13.02
C LYS A 38 -3.29 7.06 14.35
N ASP A 39 -2.70 8.04 15.00
CA ASP A 39 -2.11 7.90 16.34
C ASP A 39 -3.15 8.04 17.46
N ILE A 40 -2.74 7.76 18.70
CA ILE A 40 -3.55 7.88 19.92
C ILE A 40 -4.09 9.30 20.18
N LEU A 41 -3.44 10.34 19.64
CA LEU A 41 -3.85 11.73 19.77
C LEU A 41 -4.80 12.17 18.64
N GLY A 42 -5.10 11.27 17.69
CA GLY A 42 -5.93 11.53 16.53
C GLY A 42 -5.19 12.17 15.35
N GLY A 43 -3.87 12.33 15.44
CA GLY A 43 -3.03 12.74 14.32
C GLY A 43 -3.08 11.71 13.18
N ALA A 44 -3.04 12.18 11.94
CA ALA A 44 -3.24 11.33 10.77
C ALA A 44 -2.10 11.47 9.76
N THR A 45 -1.53 10.33 9.34
CA THR A 45 -0.46 10.27 8.34
C THR A 45 -0.88 9.38 7.18
N LYS A 46 -0.54 9.79 5.95
CA LYS A 46 -0.80 9.01 4.73
C LYS A 46 0.49 8.47 4.16
N ILE A 47 0.56 7.16 3.96
CA ILE A 47 1.67 6.48 3.31
C ILE A 47 1.23 6.03 1.92
N HIS A 48 1.62 6.79 0.89
CA HIS A 48 1.25 6.50 -0.49
C HIS A 48 2.01 5.29 -1.04
N GLY A 49 1.34 4.50 -1.88
CA GLY A 49 1.92 3.32 -2.54
C GLY A 49 2.30 2.19 -1.61
N ALA A 50 1.65 2.12 -0.45
CA ALA A 50 1.84 1.08 0.53
C ALA A 50 0.59 0.20 0.69
N ILE A 51 0.80 -1.04 1.11
CA ILE A 51 -0.23 -1.95 1.63
C ILE A 51 0.20 -2.48 2.99
N ILE A 52 -0.77 -2.96 3.78
CA ILE A 52 -0.49 -3.66 5.03
C ILE A 52 0.05 -5.06 4.69
N GLU A 53 1.28 -5.33 5.12
CA GLU A 53 1.95 -6.63 4.93
C GLU A 53 1.70 -7.55 6.13
N GLU A 54 1.85 -7.01 7.35
CA GLU A 54 1.74 -7.78 8.58
C GLU A 54 1.24 -6.89 9.73
N VAL A 55 0.44 -7.49 10.61
CA VAL A 55 0.06 -6.92 11.91
C VAL A 55 0.46 -7.93 12.98
N ASP A 56 1.42 -7.58 13.83
CA ASP A 56 1.83 -8.39 14.96
C ASP A 56 1.54 -7.65 16.26
N VAL A 57 0.53 -8.14 16.97
CA VAL A 57 0.08 -7.61 18.26
C VAL A 57 1.09 -7.89 19.36
N ASN A 58 1.81 -9.01 19.31
CA ASN A 58 2.72 -9.40 20.38
C ASN A 58 3.98 -8.53 20.39
N SER A 59 4.44 -8.13 19.20
CA SER A 59 5.58 -7.23 19.05
C SER A 59 5.19 -5.77 18.86
N GLU A 60 3.90 -5.45 18.80
CA GLU A 60 3.37 -4.10 18.57
C GLU A 60 3.91 -3.50 17.26
N ILE A 61 4.01 -4.32 16.20
CA ILE A 61 4.52 -3.91 14.89
C ILE A 61 3.44 -4.01 13.82
N LEU A 62 3.27 -2.92 13.06
CA LEU A 62 2.56 -2.89 11.79
C LEU A 62 3.59 -2.75 10.67
N LYS A 63 3.68 -3.74 9.79
CA LYS A 63 4.56 -3.67 8.61
C LYS A 63 3.76 -3.28 7.38
N LEU A 64 4.31 -2.33 6.63
CA LEU A 64 3.81 -1.91 5.34
C LEU A 64 4.83 -2.29 4.28
N THR A 65 4.37 -2.88 3.19
CA THR A 65 5.19 -3.00 1.97
C THR A 65 4.81 -1.89 1.01
N SER A 66 5.83 -1.18 0.51
CA SER A 66 5.69 -0.06 -0.41
C SER A 66 6.31 -0.38 -1.76
N SER A 67 5.61 -0.01 -2.83
CA SER A 67 6.12 -0.12 -4.19
C SER A 67 5.35 0.81 -5.13
N PRO A 68 6.01 1.47 -6.10
CA PRO A 68 5.34 2.31 -7.08
C PRO A 68 4.23 1.57 -7.87
N ILE A 69 4.38 0.26 -8.10
CA ILE A 69 3.38 -0.54 -8.85
C ILE A 69 2.06 -0.69 -8.09
N ILE A 70 2.08 -0.65 -6.75
CA ILE A 70 0.89 -0.77 -5.91
C ILE A 70 -0.11 0.34 -6.24
N ILE A 71 0.36 1.58 -6.42
CA ILE A 71 -0.49 2.71 -6.77
C ILE A 71 -1.23 2.45 -8.08
N LYS A 72 -0.51 1.92 -9.08
CA LYS A 72 -1.08 1.66 -10.41
C LYS A 72 -2.11 0.52 -10.35
N ILE A 73 -1.77 -0.58 -9.66
CA ILE A 73 -2.69 -1.71 -9.46
C ILE A 73 -3.97 -1.24 -8.77
N ASN A 74 -3.86 -0.45 -7.71
CA ASN A 74 -5.05 -0.03 -6.99
C ASN A 74 -5.94 0.90 -7.80
N LYS A 75 -5.35 1.83 -8.59
CA LYS A 75 -6.13 2.66 -9.53
C LYS A 75 -6.87 1.82 -10.57
N PHE A 76 -6.22 0.77 -11.07
CA PHE A 76 -6.85 -0.19 -11.98
C PHE A 76 -8.01 -0.94 -11.30
N LEU A 77 -7.79 -1.49 -10.10
CA LEU A 77 -8.83 -2.22 -9.36
C LEU A 77 -10.03 -1.34 -8.99
N ASP A 78 -9.80 -0.10 -8.57
CA ASP A 78 -10.86 0.88 -8.28
C ASP A 78 -11.68 1.20 -9.55
N ALA A 79 -11.03 1.38 -10.70
CA ALA A 79 -11.72 1.60 -11.97
C ALA A 79 -12.58 0.39 -12.37
N CYS A 80 -12.09 -0.84 -12.18
CA CYS A 80 -12.86 -2.07 -12.39
C CYS A 80 -14.09 -2.12 -11.48
N GLN A 81 -13.93 -1.88 -10.18
CA GLN A 81 -15.05 -1.88 -9.23
C GLN A 81 -16.10 -0.82 -9.58
N LYS A 82 -15.69 0.37 -10.03
CA LYS A 82 -16.61 1.43 -10.49
C LYS A 82 -17.39 0.99 -11.73
N CYS A 83 -16.74 0.32 -12.69
CA CYS A 83 -17.41 -0.20 -13.88
C CYS A 83 -18.39 -1.33 -13.53
N ASP A 84 -18.01 -2.24 -12.64
CA ASP A 84 -18.89 -3.32 -12.17
C ASP A 84 -20.10 -2.76 -11.43
N SER A 85 -19.89 -1.81 -10.52
CA SER A 85 -20.96 -1.18 -9.74
C SER A 85 -21.88 -0.33 -10.60
N GLY A 86 -21.32 0.37 -11.59
CA GLY A 86 -22.07 1.20 -12.54
C GLY A 86 -22.69 0.44 -13.69
N LYS A 87 -22.32 -0.83 -13.92
CA LYS A 87 -22.66 -1.63 -15.11
C LYS A 87 -22.33 -0.93 -16.43
N VAL A 88 -21.25 -0.16 -16.45
CA VAL A 88 -20.80 0.60 -17.62
C VAL A 88 -19.34 0.26 -17.87
N TYR A 89 -19.01 -0.04 -19.12
CA TYR A 89 -17.63 -0.24 -19.54
C TYR A 89 -16.94 1.11 -19.81
N ASP A 90 -15.82 1.36 -19.15
CA ASP A 90 -14.93 2.50 -19.43
C ASP A 90 -13.61 2.00 -20.03
N LYS A 91 -13.29 2.45 -21.25
CA LYS A 91 -12.03 2.14 -21.94
C LYS A 91 -10.79 2.59 -21.15
N LYS A 92 -10.93 3.52 -20.21
CA LYS A 92 -9.84 3.94 -19.32
C LYS A 92 -9.26 2.77 -18.52
N ILE A 93 -10.03 1.71 -18.25
CA ILE A 93 -9.52 0.49 -17.60
C ILE A 93 -8.38 -0.13 -18.41
N GLU A 94 -8.49 -0.16 -19.74
CA GLU A 94 -7.45 -0.71 -20.62
C GLU A 94 -6.15 0.11 -20.47
N THR A 95 -6.26 1.44 -20.47
CA THR A 95 -5.10 2.32 -20.27
C THR A 95 -4.44 2.12 -18.90
N LEU A 96 -5.24 1.99 -17.84
CA LEU A 96 -4.73 1.71 -16.50
C LEU A 96 -4.04 0.34 -16.42
N TRP A 97 -4.55 -0.64 -17.16
CA TRP A 97 -3.92 -1.95 -17.25
C TRP A 97 -2.58 -1.93 -17.99
N GLU A 98 -2.49 -1.17 -19.09
CA GLU A 98 -1.22 -0.93 -19.78
C GLU A 98 -0.17 -0.29 -18.85
N ASP A 99 -0.57 0.68 -18.02
CA ASP A 99 0.33 1.30 -17.05
C ASP A 99 0.88 0.31 -16.01
N VAL A 100 0.03 -0.62 -15.55
CA VAL A 100 0.43 -1.69 -14.62
C VAL A 100 1.45 -2.62 -15.30
N LYS A 101 1.14 -3.09 -16.51
CA LYS A 101 2.04 -3.97 -17.28
C LYS A 101 3.38 -3.29 -17.55
N ALA A 102 3.37 -2.04 -17.99
CA ALA A 102 4.60 -1.28 -18.23
C ALA A 102 5.48 -1.18 -16.98
N SER A 103 4.88 -0.94 -15.81
CA SER A 103 5.64 -0.94 -14.54
C SER A 103 6.18 -2.32 -14.14
N GLY A 104 5.43 -3.39 -14.42
CA GLY A 104 5.92 -4.76 -14.22
C GLY A 104 7.14 -5.04 -15.11
N ASP A 105 7.04 -4.70 -16.40
CA ASP A 105 8.12 -4.86 -17.38
C ASP A 105 9.36 -4.06 -16.99
N GLU A 106 9.20 -2.81 -16.53
CA GLU A 106 10.31 -1.99 -16.04
C GLU A 106 11.00 -2.63 -14.83
N ALA A 107 10.23 -3.15 -13.87
CA ALA A 107 10.78 -3.83 -12.69
C ALA A 107 11.57 -5.09 -13.09
N ILE A 108 11.03 -5.91 -13.99
CA ILE A 108 11.72 -7.10 -14.52
C ILE A 108 12.99 -6.70 -15.26
N ARG A 109 12.94 -5.69 -16.13
CA ARG A 109 14.13 -5.19 -16.85
C ARG A 109 15.19 -4.66 -15.89
N ALA A 110 14.80 -3.99 -14.80
CA ALA A 110 15.73 -3.51 -13.78
C ALA A 110 16.41 -4.68 -13.06
N LEU A 111 15.66 -5.72 -12.70
CA LEU A 111 16.22 -6.95 -12.12
C LEU A 111 17.15 -7.67 -13.09
N TRP A 112 16.76 -7.83 -14.34
CA TRP A 112 17.60 -8.45 -15.36
C TRP A 112 18.89 -7.66 -15.59
N LYS A 113 18.85 -6.33 -15.67
CA LYS A 113 20.07 -5.51 -15.77
C LYS A 113 21.00 -5.67 -14.56
N LYS A 114 20.43 -5.94 -13.38
CA LYS A 114 21.19 -6.06 -12.13
C LYS A 114 21.75 -7.47 -11.91
N TYR A 115 21.03 -8.50 -12.34
CA TYR A 115 21.30 -9.90 -11.97
C TYR A 115 21.32 -10.89 -13.14
N GLY A 116 20.76 -10.53 -14.30
CA GLY A 116 20.69 -11.36 -15.49
C GLY A 116 22.01 -11.37 -16.24
N ARG A 117 22.87 -12.32 -15.90
CA ARG A 117 23.95 -12.76 -16.79
C ARG A 117 23.39 -13.62 -17.91
#